data_AF-A0A7V9TM26-F1
#
_entry.id   AF-A0A7V9TM26-F1
#
_cell.length_a   1.000
_cell.length_b   1.000
_cell.length_c   1.000
_cell.angle_alpha   90.00
_cell.angle_beta   90.00
_cell.angle_gamma   90.00
#
_symmetry.space_group_name_H-M   'P 1'
#
loop_
_entity.id
_entity.type
_entity.pdbx_description
1 polymer ?
#
loop_
_entity_poly.entity_id
_entity_poly.type
_entity_poly.pdbx_seq_one_letter_code
_entity_poly.pdbx_strand_id
1 'polypeptide(L)'
;AHLAFVSLIAVAATAQLAIGQSTTKPKPKAAQPTLIARPPYAQQYKIGDRVQVYYQNWYPARIREVGKGDYKGFYRVAFDQFERQRWVDDDEMRVIPAGATHPLAFLTGTYGCYRNARPKKPQLVDELYLEANGDYRMRDDVRLGRIFLTKDDKIVWQGGALDDADAHVDGKGMLHIVRTRHEHWADDDPKQMQCILK
;
A
#
# COMPACT_ATOMS: atom_id res chain seq x y z
N ALA A 1 82.38 -69.93 -11.63
CA ALA A 1 81.17 -70.60 -12.13
C ALA A 1 80.14 -70.66 -11.01
N HIS A 2 78.87 -70.49 -11.34
CA HIS A 2 77.67 -70.75 -10.49
C HIS A 2 77.39 -69.70 -9.39
N LEU A 3 76.31 -68.90 -9.56
CA LEU A 3 74.94 -69.16 -9.10
C LEU A 3 74.83 -69.25 -7.57
N ALA A 4 74.20 -68.25 -6.95
CA ALA A 4 73.10 -68.47 -5.99
C ALA A 4 72.47 -67.13 -5.57
N PHE A 5 71.14 -67.14 -5.60
CA PHE A 5 70.19 -66.17 -5.06
C PHE A 5 70.45 -65.82 -3.59
N VAL A 6 70.34 -64.53 -3.22
CA VAL A 6 69.72 -64.14 -1.94
C VAL A 6 68.94 -62.83 -2.12
N SER A 7 67.68 -62.92 -1.69
CA SER A 7 66.66 -61.89 -1.49
C SER A 7 67.14 -60.64 -0.76
N LEU A 8 66.77 -59.46 -1.25
CA LEU A 8 66.31 -58.31 -0.45
C LEU A 8 65.87 -57.19 -1.40
N ILE A 9 64.58 -56.88 -1.50
CA ILE A 9 64.15 -55.54 -1.90
C ILE A 9 63.03 -55.11 -0.96
N ALA A 10 63.34 -54.08 -0.19
CA ALA A 10 62.44 -53.36 0.68
C ALA A 10 61.33 -52.71 -0.15
N VAL A 11 60.08 -52.91 0.28
CA VAL A 11 58.93 -52.17 -0.26
C VAL A 11 58.95 -50.77 0.34
N ALA A 12 59.29 -49.79 -0.49
CA ALA A 12 59.09 -48.38 -0.20
C ALA A 12 57.58 -48.09 -0.23
N ALA A 13 57.04 -47.64 0.90
CA ALA A 13 55.67 -47.16 1.00
C ALA A 13 55.58 -45.78 0.33
N THR A 14 55.04 -45.74 -0.89
CA THR A 14 54.60 -44.51 -1.55
C THR A 14 53.18 -44.18 -1.12
N ALA A 15 53.02 -42.98 -0.58
CA ALA A 15 51.73 -42.39 -0.25
C ALA A 15 50.88 -42.19 -1.51
N GLN A 16 49.64 -42.66 -1.49
CA GLN A 16 48.60 -42.26 -2.43
C GLN A 16 47.48 -41.55 -1.69
N LEU A 17 47.32 -40.28 -2.02
CA LEU A 17 46.19 -39.43 -1.70
C LEU A 17 44.91 -40.08 -2.20
N ALA A 18 44.11 -40.62 -1.28
CA ALA A 18 42.72 -40.94 -1.53
C ALA A 18 41.89 -39.68 -1.31
N ILE A 19 41.41 -39.11 -2.41
CA ILE A 19 40.46 -38.01 -2.45
C ILE A 19 39.17 -38.53 -1.80
N GLY A 20 38.84 -38.02 -0.61
CA GLY A 20 37.58 -38.30 0.06
C GLY A 20 36.42 -37.80 -0.80
N GLN A 21 35.65 -38.72 -1.36
CA GLN A 21 34.34 -38.43 -1.94
C GLN A 21 33.39 -38.06 -0.81
N SER A 22 33.22 -36.76 -0.58
CA SER A 22 32.16 -36.21 0.25
C SER A 22 30.81 -36.52 -0.40
N THR A 23 30.06 -37.44 0.20
CA THR A 23 28.66 -37.71 -0.16
C THR A 23 27.80 -36.51 0.27
N THR A 24 27.62 -35.54 -0.64
CA THR A 24 26.62 -34.47 -0.45
C THR A 24 25.23 -35.05 -0.65
N LYS A 25 24.53 -35.27 0.47
CA LYS A 25 23.09 -35.51 0.51
C LYS A 25 22.38 -34.38 -0.28
N PRO A 26 21.48 -34.68 -1.24
CA PRO A 26 20.75 -33.64 -1.95
C PRO A 26 19.92 -32.82 -0.94
N LYS A 27 20.21 -31.53 -0.85
CA LYS A 27 19.39 -30.57 -0.11
C LYS A 27 17.99 -30.60 -0.73
N PRO A 28 16.90 -30.77 0.04
CA PRO A 28 15.55 -30.68 -0.51
C PRO A 28 15.41 -29.33 -1.20
N LYS A 29 15.10 -29.35 -2.50
CA LYS A 29 14.74 -28.15 -3.26
C LYS A 29 13.51 -27.57 -2.57
N ALA A 30 13.69 -26.46 -1.85
CA ALA A 30 12.58 -25.72 -1.27
C ALA A 30 11.56 -25.50 -2.38
N ALA A 31 10.31 -25.91 -2.14
CA ALA A 31 9.23 -25.64 -3.06
C ALA A 31 9.22 -24.13 -3.32
N GLN A 32 9.42 -23.74 -4.59
CA GLN A 32 9.21 -22.37 -4.99
C GLN A 32 7.76 -22.01 -4.63
N PRO A 33 7.51 -20.87 -3.96
CA PRO A 33 6.16 -20.41 -3.70
C PRO A 33 5.38 -20.47 -5.01
N THR A 34 4.32 -21.27 -5.06
CA THR A 34 3.41 -21.30 -6.19
C THR A 34 2.80 -19.91 -6.25
N LEU A 35 3.21 -19.10 -7.24
CA LEU A 35 2.59 -17.82 -7.51
C LEU A 35 1.10 -18.10 -7.74
N ILE A 36 0.27 -17.77 -6.77
CA ILE A 36 -1.17 -17.79 -6.92
C ILE A 36 -1.46 -16.81 -8.06
N ALA A 37 -1.98 -17.31 -9.17
CA ALA A 37 -2.33 -16.47 -10.31
C ALA A 37 -3.33 -15.41 -9.83
N ARG A 38 -2.92 -14.14 -9.79
CA ARG A 38 -3.82 -13.00 -9.57
C ARG A 38 -4.92 -13.12 -10.62
N PRO A 39 -6.21 -13.01 -10.24
CA PRO A 39 -7.31 -13.07 -11.21
C PRO A 39 -7.04 -12.10 -12.38
N PRO A 40 -7.52 -12.40 -13.59
CA PRO A 40 -7.25 -11.57 -14.77
C PRO A 40 -7.64 -10.13 -14.46
N TYR A 41 -6.65 -9.25 -14.54
CA TYR A 41 -6.73 -7.85 -14.20
C TYR A 41 -7.84 -7.18 -15.03
N ALA A 42 -9.01 -6.98 -14.43
CA ALA A 42 -10.05 -6.17 -15.04
C ALA A 42 -9.51 -4.75 -15.11
N GLN A 43 -9.44 -4.17 -16.31
CA GLN A 43 -8.93 -2.81 -16.48
C GLN A 43 -9.87 -1.82 -15.76
N GLN A 44 -9.47 -1.36 -14.59
CA GLN A 44 -10.27 -0.49 -13.73
C GLN A 44 -10.25 0.98 -14.17
N TYR A 45 -9.20 1.42 -14.87
CA TYR A 45 -9.00 2.83 -15.22
C TYR A 45 -8.79 3.05 -16.72
N LYS A 46 -9.07 4.26 -17.22
CA LYS A 46 -8.91 4.65 -18.63
C LYS A 46 -8.01 5.88 -18.81
N ILE A 47 -7.47 6.02 -20.01
CA ILE A 47 -6.66 7.18 -20.39
C ILE A 47 -7.46 8.46 -20.16
N GLY A 48 -6.81 9.44 -19.51
CA GLY A 48 -7.40 10.73 -19.15
C GLY A 48 -8.01 10.79 -17.75
N ASP A 49 -8.21 9.65 -17.08
CA ASP A 49 -8.67 9.64 -15.69
C ASP A 49 -7.69 10.38 -14.79
N ARG A 50 -8.22 11.18 -13.86
CA ARG A 50 -7.45 11.76 -12.76
C ARG A 50 -7.37 10.76 -11.63
N VAL A 51 -6.17 10.61 -11.09
CA VAL A 51 -5.86 9.67 -10.01
C VAL A 51 -4.94 10.35 -9.01
N GLN A 52 -4.76 9.74 -7.85
CA GLN A 52 -3.57 9.96 -7.04
C GLN A 52 -2.70 8.72 -7.08
N VAL A 53 -1.39 8.95 -7.09
CA VAL A 53 -0.38 7.91 -7.21
C VAL A 53 0.53 7.99 -5.99
N TYR A 54 0.80 6.85 -5.37
CA TYR A 54 1.70 6.76 -4.25
C TYR A 54 3.16 6.70 -4.70
N TYR A 55 4.03 7.49 -4.06
CA TYR A 55 5.48 7.41 -4.24
C TYR A 55 6.22 7.48 -2.90
N GLN A 56 6.19 8.67 -2.29
CA GLN A 56 6.56 8.93 -0.89
C GLN A 56 5.41 9.62 -0.15
N ASN A 57 4.57 10.32 -0.91
CA ASN A 57 3.26 10.81 -0.53
C ASN A 57 2.28 10.52 -1.67
N TRP A 58 1.00 10.83 -1.48
CA TRP A 58 -0.03 10.74 -2.51
C TRP A 58 -0.03 11.99 -3.38
N TYR A 59 0.35 11.84 -4.66
CA TYR A 59 0.43 12.96 -5.59
C TYR A 59 -0.64 12.87 -6.66
N PRO A 60 -1.29 14.00 -7.04
CA PRO A 60 -2.23 14.02 -8.15
C PRO A 60 -1.53 13.71 -9.47
N ALA A 61 -2.16 12.87 -10.28
CA ALA A 61 -1.65 12.44 -11.57
C ALA A 61 -2.79 12.15 -12.55
N ARG A 62 -2.42 11.90 -13.80
CA ARG A 62 -3.34 11.50 -14.88
C ARG A 62 -2.84 10.27 -15.60
N ILE A 63 -3.76 9.38 -15.94
CA ILE A 63 -3.45 8.23 -16.77
C ILE A 63 -3.20 8.71 -18.21
N ARG A 64 -2.02 8.40 -18.72
CA ARG A 64 -1.57 8.69 -20.09
C ARG A 64 -1.62 7.46 -20.97
N GLU A 65 -1.40 6.28 -20.39
CA GLU A 65 -1.32 5.03 -21.13
C GLU A 65 -1.84 3.87 -20.28
N VAL A 66 -2.47 2.90 -20.94
CA VAL A 66 -2.84 1.62 -20.35
C VAL A 66 -1.85 0.60 -20.87
N GLY A 67 -1.19 -0.10 -19.96
CA GLY A 67 -0.09 -1.00 -20.28
C GLY A 67 -0.54 -2.21 -21.09
N LYS A 68 0.32 -2.60 -22.03
CA LYS A 68 0.16 -3.75 -22.92
C LYS A 68 1.44 -4.60 -22.87
N GLY A 69 1.34 -5.86 -23.30
CA GLY A 69 2.48 -6.80 -23.26
C GLY A 69 2.99 -6.97 -21.83
N ASP A 70 4.27 -6.69 -21.63
CA ASP A 70 4.95 -6.79 -20.31
C ASP A 70 4.40 -5.81 -19.27
N TYR A 71 3.72 -4.76 -19.69
CA TYR A 71 3.06 -3.78 -18.81
C TYR A 71 1.57 -4.07 -18.61
N LYS A 72 1.06 -5.23 -19.03
CA LYS A 72 -0.36 -5.56 -18.83
C LYS A 72 -0.69 -5.53 -17.33
N GLY A 73 -1.68 -4.71 -16.96
CA GLY A 73 -2.05 -4.46 -15.57
C GLY A 73 -1.39 -3.23 -14.94
N PHE A 74 -0.53 -2.53 -15.67
CA PHE A 74 0.05 -1.25 -15.26
C PHE A 74 -0.56 -0.09 -16.05
N TYR A 75 -0.44 1.10 -15.50
CA TYR A 75 -0.87 2.36 -16.08
C TYR A 75 0.29 3.34 -16.06
N ARG A 76 0.49 4.03 -17.17
CA ARG A 76 1.48 5.11 -17.23
C ARG A 76 0.81 6.38 -16.77
N VAL A 77 1.29 6.93 -15.67
CA VAL A 77 0.75 8.16 -15.07
C VAL A 77 1.71 9.32 -15.29
N ALA A 78 1.15 10.52 -15.47
CA ALA A 78 1.89 11.78 -15.43
C ALA A 78 1.44 12.57 -14.21
N PHE A 79 2.38 12.94 -13.35
CA PHE A 79 2.08 13.74 -12.16
C PHE A 79 1.74 15.18 -12.57
N ASP A 80 0.76 15.79 -11.92
CA ASP A 80 0.35 17.16 -12.24
C ASP A 80 1.40 18.20 -11.74
N GLN A 81 2.12 17.86 -10.66
CA GLN A 81 3.10 18.75 -10.01
C GLN A 81 4.54 18.56 -10.51
N PHE A 82 4.82 17.49 -11.24
CA PHE A 82 6.17 17.14 -11.68
C PHE A 82 6.14 16.72 -13.15
N GLU A 83 7.13 17.16 -13.94
CA GLU A 83 7.34 16.64 -15.30
C GLU A 83 7.95 15.23 -15.29
N ARG A 84 7.32 14.31 -14.55
CA ARG A 84 7.73 12.91 -14.44
C ARG A 84 6.57 12.01 -14.80
N GLN A 85 6.91 10.89 -15.42
CA GLN A 85 5.98 9.82 -15.74
C GLN A 85 6.50 8.51 -15.18
N ARG A 86 5.59 7.61 -14.80
CA ARG A 86 5.92 6.30 -14.25
C ARG A 86 4.85 5.27 -14.60
N TRP A 87 5.25 4.01 -14.72
CA TRP A 87 4.33 2.87 -14.72
C TRP A 87 4.00 2.47 -13.29
N VAL A 88 2.72 2.42 -12.97
CA VAL A 88 2.19 2.05 -11.66
C VAL A 88 1.03 1.07 -11.83
N ASP A 89 0.81 0.20 -10.87
CA ASP A 89 -0.36 -0.69 -10.83
C ASP A 89 -1.52 -0.03 -10.06
N ASP A 90 -2.62 -0.77 -9.87
CA ASP A 90 -3.79 -0.36 -9.09
C ASP A 90 -3.47 -0.19 -7.61
N ASP A 91 -2.54 -0.98 -7.08
CA ASP A 91 -2.18 -0.96 -5.67
C ASP A 91 -1.49 0.38 -5.30
N GLU A 92 -0.86 1.03 -6.27
CA GLU A 92 -0.25 2.35 -6.15
C GLU A 92 -1.19 3.52 -6.51
N MET A 93 -2.47 3.28 -6.83
CA MET A 93 -3.39 4.30 -7.36
C MET A 93 -4.74 4.40 -6.65
N ARG A 94 -5.34 5.60 -6.69
CA ARG A 94 -6.75 5.83 -6.33
C ARG A 94 -7.43 6.87 -7.22
N VAL A 95 -8.74 6.73 -7.46
CA VAL A 95 -9.52 7.61 -8.36
C VAL A 95 -9.72 9.00 -7.75
N ILE A 96 -9.61 10.04 -8.58
CA ILE A 96 -10.22 11.35 -8.30
C ILE A 96 -11.49 11.45 -9.17
N PRO A 97 -12.69 11.68 -8.60
CA PRO A 97 -13.94 11.80 -9.36
C PRO A 97 -13.86 12.83 -10.48
N ALA A 98 -14.48 12.52 -11.63
CA ALA A 98 -14.52 13.42 -12.78
C ALA A 98 -15.31 14.71 -12.43
N GLY A 99 -14.81 15.85 -12.87
CA GLY A 99 -15.41 17.17 -12.57
C GLY A 99 -15.04 17.73 -11.19
N ALA A 100 -14.31 16.99 -10.37
CA ALA A 100 -13.87 17.48 -9.09
C ALA A 100 -12.76 18.53 -9.23
N THR A 101 -13.00 19.70 -8.66
CA THR A 101 -12.03 20.79 -8.55
C THR A 101 -11.24 20.72 -7.24
N HIS A 102 -11.72 19.92 -6.27
CA HIS A 102 -11.12 19.83 -4.97
C HIS A 102 -9.95 18.82 -4.95
N PRO A 103 -8.77 19.18 -4.40
CA PRO A 103 -7.61 18.29 -4.37
C PRO A 103 -7.84 17.02 -3.53
N LEU A 104 -8.79 17.05 -2.58
CA LEU A 104 -9.22 15.88 -1.79
C LEU A 104 -10.42 15.12 -2.35
N ALA A 105 -10.83 15.34 -3.61
CA ALA A 105 -12.03 14.68 -4.12
C ALA A 105 -11.91 13.15 -4.23
N PHE A 106 -10.70 12.59 -4.19
CA PHE A 106 -10.52 11.15 -4.04
C PHE A 106 -11.04 10.61 -2.68
N LEU A 107 -11.29 11.50 -1.71
CA LEU A 107 -11.96 11.19 -0.43
C LEU A 107 -13.48 11.32 -0.53
N THR A 108 -14.05 11.56 -1.70
CA THR A 108 -15.50 11.66 -1.83
C THR A 108 -16.16 10.32 -1.57
N GLY A 109 -17.23 10.34 -0.79
CA GLY A 109 -18.03 9.16 -0.49
C GLY A 109 -18.69 9.22 0.88
N THR A 110 -19.35 8.12 1.23
CA THR A 110 -19.93 7.93 2.56
C THR A 110 -19.02 7.01 3.37
N TYR A 111 -18.59 7.45 4.54
CA TYR A 111 -17.72 6.72 5.43
C TYR A 111 -18.50 6.25 6.65
N GLY A 112 -18.32 5.00 7.06
CA GLY A 112 -18.64 4.58 8.42
C GLY A 112 -17.48 4.95 9.34
N CYS A 113 -17.73 5.75 10.37
CA CYS A 113 -16.73 6.14 11.34
C CYS A 113 -16.85 5.29 12.60
N TYR A 114 -15.79 4.55 12.92
CA TYR A 114 -15.76 3.55 13.98
C TYR A 114 -14.82 3.98 15.10
N ARG A 115 -15.18 3.63 16.35
CA ARG A 115 -14.31 3.85 17.51
C ARG A 115 -13.10 2.90 17.44
N ASN A 116 -11.88 3.45 17.46
CA ASN A 116 -10.65 2.66 17.35
C ASN A 116 -10.34 1.84 18.62
N ALA A 117 -10.92 2.19 19.77
CA ALA A 117 -10.68 1.52 21.05
C ALA A 117 -11.10 0.03 21.11
N ARG A 118 -11.80 -0.50 20.09
CA ARG A 118 -12.26 -1.90 20.05
C ARG A 118 -12.02 -2.57 18.69
N PRO A 119 -10.77 -2.86 18.31
CA PRO A 119 -10.46 -3.39 16.98
C PRO A 119 -11.11 -4.74 16.67
N LYS A 120 -11.40 -5.57 17.68
CA LYS A 120 -12.08 -6.88 17.50
C LYS A 120 -13.60 -6.77 17.32
N LYS A 121 -14.19 -5.63 17.72
CA LYS A 121 -15.63 -5.35 17.67
C LYS A 121 -15.82 -3.85 17.39
N PRO A 122 -15.50 -3.40 16.16
CA PRO A 122 -15.61 -1.99 15.82
C PRO A 122 -17.06 -1.54 16.00
N GLN A 123 -17.25 -0.48 16.75
CA GLN A 123 -18.56 0.13 16.96
C GLN A 123 -18.69 1.31 16.02
N LEU A 124 -19.71 1.29 15.15
CA LEU A 124 -20.07 2.43 14.33
C LEU A 124 -20.53 3.56 15.28
N VAL A 125 -19.86 4.70 15.19
CA VAL A 125 -20.17 5.88 16.01
C VAL A 125 -20.99 6.86 15.18
N ASP A 126 -20.60 7.08 13.93
CA ASP A 126 -21.25 8.07 13.04
C ASP A 126 -20.98 7.73 11.56
N GLU A 127 -21.55 8.52 10.66
CA GLU A 127 -21.26 8.49 9.24
C GLU A 127 -20.79 9.86 8.75
N LEU A 128 -19.71 9.86 7.97
CA LEU A 128 -19.16 11.06 7.34
C LEU A 128 -19.53 11.05 5.85
N TYR A 129 -20.19 12.09 5.38
CA TYR A 129 -20.49 12.31 3.98
C TYR A 129 -19.52 13.36 3.44
N LEU A 130 -18.69 12.98 2.47
CA LEU A 130 -17.70 13.84 1.82
C LEU A 130 -18.05 14.03 0.35
N GLU A 131 -18.15 15.26 -0.09
CA GLU A 131 -18.48 15.63 -1.47
C GLU A 131 -17.23 15.99 -2.30
N ALA A 132 -17.34 15.90 -3.62
CA ALA A 132 -16.23 16.15 -4.56
C ALA A 132 -15.78 17.61 -4.62
N ASN A 133 -16.60 18.53 -4.11
CA ASN A 133 -16.27 19.94 -3.97
C ASN A 133 -15.53 20.24 -2.65
N GLY A 134 -15.33 19.24 -1.79
CA GLY A 134 -14.71 19.38 -0.47
C GLY A 134 -15.69 19.71 0.66
N ASP A 135 -16.99 19.81 0.38
CA ASP A 135 -17.97 19.94 1.45
C ASP A 135 -18.13 18.61 2.19
N TYR A 136 -18.43 18.68 3.48
CA TYR A 136 -18.68 17.49 4.28
C TYR A 136 -19.75 17.73 5.34
N ARG A 137 -20.39 16.66 5.78
CA ARG A 137 -21.29 16.64 6.93
C ARG A 137 -21.20 15.31 7.66
N MET A 138 -21.52 15.30 8.95
CA MET A 138 -21.73 14.06 9.70
C MET A 138 -23.22 13.71 9.67
N ARG A 139 -23.60 12.47 9.98
CA ARG A 139 -25.03 12.09 10.03
C ARG A 139 -25.76 12.83 11.15
N ASP A 140 -25.10 12.92 12.29
CA ASP A 140 -25.71 13.45 13.51
C ASP A 140 -25.43 14.96 13.68
N ASP A 141 -24.74 15.60 12.72
CA ASP A 141 -24.49 17.05 12.69
C ASP A 141 -24.90 17.68 11.35
N VAL A 142 -25.86 18.60 11.41
CA VAL A 142 -26.38 19.31 10.23
C VAL A 142 -25.47 20.45 9.75
N ARG A 143 -24.44 20.82 10.53
CA ARG A 143 -23.51 21.87 10.15
C ARG A 143 -22.63 21.39 9.00
N LEU A 144 -22.76 22.08 7.87
CA LEU A 144 -21.86 21.89 6.74
C LEU A 144 -20.47 22.37 7.12
N GLY A 145 -19.47 21.50 6.94
CA GLY A 145 -18.08 21.87 7.00
C GLY A 145 -17.42 21.74 5.64
N ARG A 146 -16.16 22.17 5.56
CA ARG A 146 -15.34 22.02 4.36
C ARG A 146 -13.99 21.41 4.71
N ILE A 147 -13.53 20.49 3.88
CA ILE A 147 -12.21 19.86 3.96
C ILE A 147 -11.27 20.56 2.97
N PHE A 148 -10.01 20.76 3.35
CA PHE A 148 -8.99 21.34 2.49
C PHE A 148 -7.64 20.64 2.68
N LEU A 149 -6.77 20.75 1.68
CA LEU A 149 -5.36 20.41 1.77
C LEU A 149 -4.55 21.70 2.00
N THR A 150 -3.71 21.72 3.03
CA THR A 150 -2.70 22.78 3.17
C THR A 150 -1.57 22.60 2.16
N LYS A 151 -0.65 23.56 2.11
CA LYS A 151 0.57 23.46 1.29
C LYS A 151 1.50 22.31 1.71
N ASP A 152 1.36 21.84 2.95
CA ASP A 152 2.17 20.75 3.54
C ASP A 152 1.42 19.41 3.50
N ASP A 153 0.45 19.27 2.60
CA ASP A 153 -0.41 18.10 2.44
C ASP A 153 -1.19 17.69 3.70
N LYS A 154 -1.40 18.61 4.65
CA LYS A 154 -2.22 18.37 5.83
C LYS A 154 -3.71 18.52 5.48
N ILE A 155 -4.52 17.56 5.90
CA ILE A 155 -5.98 17.69 5.85
C ILE A 155 -6.42 18.63 6.96
N VAL A 156 -7.12 19.69 6.58
CA VAL A 156 -7.74 20.64 7.50
C VAL A 156 -9.24 20.62 7.28
N TRP A 157 -9.98 20.58 8.38
CA TRP A 157 -11.42 20.69 8.43
C TRP A 157 -11.78 22.09 8.91
N GLN A 158 -12.76 22.73 8.29
CA GLN A 158 -13.21 24.06 8.65
C GLN A 158 -14.73 24.08 8.78
N GLY A 159 -15.21 24.53 9.94
CA GLY A 159 -16.63 24.45 10.28
C GLY A 159 -17.11 23.00 10.42
N GLY A 160 -18.41 22.81 10.66
CA GLY A 160 -18.99 21.48 10.84
C GLY A 160 -18.58 20.79 12.14
N ALA A 161 -18.76 19.47 12.16
CA ALA A 161 -18.50 18.60 13.31
C ALA A 161 -17.01 18.32 13.59
N LEU A 162 -16.15 18.51 12.58
CA LEU A 162 -14.75 18.11 12.60
C LEU A 162 -13.78 19.30 12.59
N ASP A 163 -14.24 20.52 12.85
CA ASP A 163 -13.46 21.77 12.72
C ASP A 163 -12.16 21.83 13.55
N ASP A 164 -12.02 20.94 14.52
CA ASP A 164 -10.86 20.78 15.38
C ASP A 164 -10.12 19.45 15.21
N ALA A 165 -10.58 18.61 14.28
CA ALA A 165 -10.00 17.31 14.04
C ALA A 165 -8.68 17.45 13.29
N ASP A 166 -7.74 16.55 13.57
CA ASP A 166 -6.68 16.23 12.66
C ASP A 166 -7.09 15.03 11.81
N ALA A 167 -6.68 15.01 10.55
CA ALA A 167 -6.86 13.82 9.73
C ALA A 167 -5.64 13.53 8.87
N HIS A 168 -5.48 12.25 8.56
CA HIS A 168 -4.53 11.78 7.57
C HIS A 168 -5.11 10.59 6.83
N VAL A 169 -4.57 10.33 5.66
CA VAL A 169 -4.88 9.12 4.90
C VAL A 169 -3.68 8.19 5.01
N ASP A 170 -3.88 6.97 5.49
CA ASP A 170 -2.79 6.02 5.63
C ASP A 170 -2.34 5.42 4.28
N GLY A 171 -1.29 4.60 4.31
CA GLY A 171 -0.78 3.90 3.13
C GLY A 171 -1.75 2.87 2.53
N LYS A 172 -2.90 2.62 3.15
CA LYS A 172 -3.99 1.78 2.63
C LYS A 172 -5.16 2.60 2.10
N GLY A 173 -5.02 3.92 2.03
CA GLY A 173 -6.09 4.81 1.59
C GLY A 173 -7.19 5.04 2.62
N MET A 174 -7.02 4.58 3.87
CA MET A 174 -8.02 4.76 4.92
C MET A 174 -7.91 6.16 5.55
N LEU A 175 -9.05 6.82 5.72
CA LEU A 175 -9.13 8.12 6.37
C LEU A 175 -9.16 7.93 7.89
N HIS A 176 -8.12 8.43 8.55
CA HIS A 176 -8.01 8.44 10.00
C HIS A 176 -8.31 9.84 10.50
N ILE A 177 -9.31 9.96 11.38
CA ILE A 177 -9.71 11.22 12.01
C ILE A 177 -9.35 11.11 13.48
N VAL A 178 -8.47 11.99 13.95
CA VAL A 178 -7.92 11.96 15.30
C VAL A 178 -8.06 13.32 15.97
N ARG A 179 -8.10 13.35 17.30
CA ARG A 179 -8.10 14.58 18.11
C ARG A 179 -9.29 15.52 17.88
N THR A 180 -10.45 14.98 17.52
CA THR A 180 -11.71 15.73 17.38
C THR A 180 -12.39 15.96 18.74
N ARG A 181 -12.97 17.14 19.02
CA ARG A 181 -13.72 17.38 20.27
C ARG A 181 -15.24 17.23 20.15
N HIS A 182 -15.76 16.67 19.05
CA HIS A 182 -17.20 16.55 18.84
C HIS A 182 -17.95 15.89 20.02
N GLU A 183 -19.03 16.54 20.48
CA GLU A 183 -19.65 16.35 21.80
C GLU A 183 -20.25 14.96 22.04
N HIS A 184 -20.64 14.23 21.00
CA HIS A 184 -21.15 12.87 21.15
C HIS A 184 -20.07 11.82 21.46
N TRP A 185 -18.79 12.22 21.49
CA TRP A 185 -17.65 11.29 21.50
C TRP A 185 -16.90 11.42 22.83
N ALA A 186 -17.44 10.71 23.84
CA ALA A 186 -17.10 10.72 25.27
C ALA A 186 -15.62 10.96 25.66
N ASP A 187 -15.44 11.59 26.82
CA ASP A 187 -14.19 12.17 27.36
C ASP A 187 -13.05 11.19 27.72
N ASP A 188 -13.24 9.87 27.56
CA ASP A 188 -12.40 8.87 28.25
C ASP A 188 -11.36 8.14 27.38
N ASP A 189 -11.14 8.51 26.11
CA ASP A 189 -10.09 7.90 25.26
C ASP A 189 -9.48 8.94 24.31
N PRO A 190 -8.25 8.74 23.79
CA PRO A 190 -7.76 9.58 22.70
C PRO A 190 -8.76 9.41 21.55
N LYS A 191 -9.51 10.48 21.28
CA LYS A 191 -10.59 10.67 20.29
C LYS A 191 -10.11 10.30 18.87
N GLN A 192 -9.88 9.01 18.65
CA GLN A 192 -9.38 8.42 17.41
C GLN A 192 -10.51 7.61 16.78
N MET A 193 -10.93 8.05 15.62
CA MET A 193 -11.87 7.36 14.76
C MET A 193 -11.16 6.87 13.52
N GLN A 194 -11.55 5.67 13.11
CA GLN A 194 -11.21 5.16 11.81
C GLN A 194 -12.46 5.28 10.94
N CYS A 195 -12.39 6.12 9.91
CA CYS A 195 -13.47 6.29 8.96
C CYS A 195 -13.15 5.47 7.71
N ILE A 196 -14.00 4.48 7.44
CA ILE A 196 -13.83 3.53 6.35
C ILE A 196 -14.89 3.85 5.31
N LEU A 197 -14.47 4.06 4.07
CA LEU A 197 -15.38 4.26 2.94
C LEU A 197 -16.30 3.04 2.80
N LYS A 198 -17.61 3.27 2.71
CA LYS A 198 -18.63 2.23 2.57
C LYS A 198 -18.74 1.71 1.14
#